data_AF-A0A2V6XX35-F1
#
_entry.id   AF-A0A2V6XX35-F1
#
_cell.length_a   1.000
_cell.length_b   1.000
_cell.length_c   1.000
_cell.angle_alpha   90.00
_cell.angle_beta   90.00
_cell.angle_gamma   90.00
#
_symmetry.space_group_name_H-M   'P 1'
#
loop_
_entity.id
_entity.type
_entity.pdbx_description
1 polymer ?
#
loop_
_entity_poly.entity_id
_entity_poly.type
_entity_poly.pdbx_seq_one_letter_code
_entity_poly.pdbx_strand_id
1 'polypeptide(L)'
;MAHAAAAPGRAEPVISRLLVLGLLLTGVPAVQALDVLPDSYRAAAAAGAIGTVKGRVYEERRRPEGPDQPLPGAAVTLLPRSAEFLRKLEEVKRTARSSASDYRAAASAILALRAAYEKNLWESGAVDLVMATVVEADGHFLLENLPAGDWLLIVTRSVATDKRPPAPASKQQRGVYAPGTHLTGYQRLTIWLREVSVSGGRSESLELPERSAWFSGVVEERAPDAGR
;
A
#
# COMPACT_ATOMS: atom_id res chain seq x y z
N MET A 1 -70.92 -27.82 65.36
CA MET A 1 -70.23 -27.32 66.56
C MET A 1 -68.73 -27.37 66.32
N ALA A 2 -68.03 -26.39 66.86
CA ALA A 2 -66.73 -25.87 66.46
C ALA A 2 -65.51 -26.79 66.66
N HIS A 3 -64.50 -26.63 65.78
CA HIS A 3 -63.05 -26.55 66.05
C HIS A 3 -62.37 -26.10 64.74
N ALA A 4 -61.70 -24.94 64.63
CA ALA A 4 -60.36 -24.59 65.16
C ALA A 4 -59.26 -25.56 64.65
N ALA A 5 -58.08 -25.18 64.16
CA ALA A 5 -57.39 -23.92 63.90
C ALA A 5 -56.08 -24.23 63.10
N ALA A 6 -55.38 -23.16 62.66
CA ALA A 6 -53.91 -23.05 62.46
C ALA A 6 -53.23 -23.54 61.14
N ALA A 7 -52.99 -22.55 60.25
CA ALA A 7 -51.70 -22.02 59.72
C ALA A 7 -50.58 -22.96 59.12
N PRO A 8 -49.61 -22.42 58.36
CA PRO A 8 -49.74 -21.82 57.03
C PRO A 8 -48.75 -22.44 56.00
N GLY A 9 -49.23 -22.72 54.78
CA GLY A 9 -48.39 -23.18 53.66
C GLY A 9 -48.06 -22.02 52.70
N ARG A 10 -46.79 -21.63 52.70
CA ARG A 10 -46.20 -20.58 51.86
C ARG A 10 -45.81 -21.18 50.49
N ALA A 11 -46.31 -20.61 49.39
CA ALA A 11 -45.70 -20.74 48.07
C ALA A 11 -46.17 -19.58 47.19
N GLU A 12 -45.35 -18.54 47.08
CA GLU A 12 -45.55 -17.45 46.13
C GLU A 12 -45.24 -17.90 44.69
N PRO A 13 -45.95 -17.36 43.68
CA PRO A 13 -45.70 -17.67 42.29
C PRO A 13 -44.43 -16.97 41.78
N VAL A 14 -43.46 -17.78 41.36
CA VAL A 14 -42.23 -17.33 40.68
C VAL A 14 -42.60 -16.76 39.32
N ILE A 15 -42.58 -15.42 39.22
CA ILE A 15 -42.71 -14.69 37.96
C ILE A 15 -41.42 -14.89 37.16
N SER A 16 -41.51 -15.74 36.15
CA SER A 16 -40.47 -16.05 35.18
C SER A 16 -40.03 -14.78 34.43
N ARG A 17 -38.81 -14.32 34.69
CA ARG A 17 -38.14 -13.28 33.91
C ARG A 17 -37.49 -13.93 32.69
N LEU A 18 -38.15 -13.85 31.53
CA LEU A 18 -37.55 -14.13 30.24
C LEU A 18 -36.54 -13.03 29.90
N LEU A 19 -35.25 -13.33 30.10
CA LEU A 19 -34.14 -12.48 29.67
C LEU A 19 -33.77 -12.91 28.25
N VAL A 20 -34.29 -12.19 27.25
CA VAL A 20 -33.89 -12.35 25.84
C VAL A 20 -32.53 -11.67 25.67
N LEU A 21 -31.47 -12.46 25.75
CA LEU A 21 -30.12 -12.01 25.41
C LEU A 21 -29.97 -12.06 23.88
N GLY A 22 -30.29 -10.94 23.22
CA GLY A 22 -30.02 -10.75 21.80
C GLY A 22 -28.51 -10.68 21.57
N LEU A 23 -27.90 -11.80 21.18
CA LEU A 23 -26.52 -11.85 20.72
C LEU A 23 -26.46 -11.22 19.32
N LEU A 24 -26.24 -9.90 19.25
CA LEU A 24 -25.82 -9.23 18.03
C LEU A 24 -24.43 -9.73 17.66
N LEU A 25 -24.37 -10.76 16.80
CA LEU A 25 -23.20 -11.10 16.02
C LEU A 25 -22.99 -9.97 15.01
N THR A 26 -22.34 -8.90 15.45
CA THR A 26 -21.72 -7.95 14.53
C THR A 26 -20.65 -8.73 13.77
N GLY A 27 -20.94 -9.05 12.51
CA GLY A 27 -20.02 -9.74 11.63
C GLY A 27 -18.66 -9.07 11.69
N VAL A 28 -17.65 -9.82 12.14
CA VAL A 28 -16.26 -9.44 11.93
C VAL A 28 -16.14 -9.29 10.42
N PRO A 29 -15.75 -8.11 9.89
CA PRO A 29 -15.48 -8.01 8.47
C PRO A 29 -14.45 -9.09 8.17
N ALA A 30 -14.80 -10.05 7.31
CA ALA A 30 -13.87 -11.06 6.88
C ALA A 30 -12.66 -10.29 6.33
N VAL A 31 -11.54 -10.33 7.06
CA VAL A 31 -10.24 -10.00 6.50
C VAL A 31 -10.21 -10.79 5.21
N GLN A 32 -10.19 -10.08 4.07
CA GLN A 32 -10.08 -10.74 2.78
C GLN A 32 -8.83 -11.60 2.92
N ALA A 33 -9.03 -12.93 2.91
CA ALA A 33 -7.93 -13.85 3.12
C ALA A 33 -6.87 -13.50 2.09
N LEU A 34 -5.70 -13.08 2.57
CA LEU A 34 -4.58 -12.76 1.71
C LEU A 34 -4.33 -13.99 0.84
N ASP A 35 -4.15 -13.81 -0.47
CA ASP A 35 -3.79 -14.91 -1.39
C ASP A 35 -2.31 -15.30 -1.27
N VAL A 36 -1.76 -15.11 -0.06
CA VAL A 36 -0.39 -15.34 0.34
C VAL A 36 -0.42 -16.27 1.55
N LEU A 37 0.56 -17.16 1.64
CA LEU A 37 0.75 -18.07 2.77
C LEU A 37 1.99 -17.66 3.58
N PRO A 38 1.88 -16.77 4.59
CA PRO A 38 3.03 -16.29 5.37
C PRO A 38 3.85 -17.42 6.01
N ASP A 39 3.18 -18.49 6.44
CA ASP A 39 3.82 -19.64 7.08
C ASP A 39 4.83 -20.35 6.15
N SER A 40 4.64 -20.29 4.83
CA SER A 40 5.59 -20.86 3.87
C SER A 40 6.92 -20.12 3.87
N TYR A 41 6.90 -18.78 3.93
CA TYR A 41 8.11 -17.97 4.06
C TYR A 41 8.78 -18.20 5.40
N ARG A 42 8.01 -18.29 6.49
CA ARG A 42 8.57 -18.56 7.82
C ARG A 42 9.20 -19.94 7.93
N ALA A 43 8.57 -20.96 7.33
CA ALA A 43 9.15 -22.30 7.24
C ALA A 43 10.45 -22.30 6.43
N ALA A 44 10.50 -21.57 5.30
CA ALA A 44 11.73 -21.41 4.52
C ALA A 44 12.84 -20.72 5.33
N ALA A 45 12.51 -19.66 6.07
CA ALA A 45 13.45 -18.97 6.95
C ALA A 45 13.99 -19.90 8.04
N ALA A 46 13.10 -20.64 8.72
CA ALA A 46 13.45 -21.59 9.77
C ALA A 46 14.33 -22.74 9.26
N ALA A 47 14.15 -23.14 7.99
CA ALA A 47 14.99 -24.12 7.31
C ALA A 47 16.34 -23.55 6.81
N GLY A 48 16.62 -22.26 7.06
CA GLY A 48 17.81 -21.57 6.54
C GLY A 48 17.79 -21.34 5.03
N ALA A 49 16.65 -21.54 4.38
CA ALA A 49 16.46 -21.25 2.96
C ALA A 49 16.26 -19.75 2.77
N ILE A 50 17.33 -18.98 3.00
CA ILE A 50 17.36 -17.53 2.84
C ILE A 50 18.23 -17.14 1.65
N GLY A 51 17.88 -16.06 0.97
CA GLY A 51 18.62 -15.50 -0.15
C GLY A 51 18.76 -13.99 -0.05
N THR A 52 19.25 -13.41 -1.13
CA THR A 52 19.55 -11.99 -1.25
C THR A 52 18.98 -11.44 -2.54
N VAL A 53 18.42 -10.24 -2.50
CA VAL A 53 18.07 -9.46 -3.69
C VAL A 53 18.92 -8.21 -3.68
N LYS A 54 19.67 -8.00 -4.76
CA LYS A 54 20.40 -6.76 -5.00
C LYS A 54 19.97 -6.16 -6.32
N GLY A 55 20.13 -4.86 -6.46
CA GLY A 55 19.86 -4.24 -7.74
C GLY A 55 20.41 -2.84 -7.86
N ARG A 56 20.23 -2.29 -9.05
CA ARG A 56 20.70 -0.96 -9.43
C ARG A 56 19.58 -0.18 -10.09
N VAL A 57 19.38 1.07 -9.67
CA VAL A 57 18.41 2.02 -10.22
C VAL A 57 19.15 3.22 -10.82
N TYR A 58 18.92 3.48 -12.10
CA TYR A 58 19.69 4.48 -12.85
C TYR A 58 18.91 5.06 -14.02
N GLU A 59 19.26 6.29 -14.42
CA GLU A 59 18.99 6.84 -15.74
C GLU A 59 20.13 6.42 -16.67
N GLU A 60 19.79 5.98 -17.87
CA GLU A 60 20.76 5.54 -18.85
C GLU A 60 21.66 6.67 -19.32
N ARG A 61 22.88 6.28 -19.68
CA ARG A 61 23.81 7.18 -20.36
C ARG A 61 23.15 7.88 -21.55
N ARG A 62 23.25 9.22 -21.58
CA ARG A 62 22.75 10.05 -22.70
C ARG A 62 23.63 9.99 -23.95
N ARG A 63 24.90 9.61 -23.77
CA ARG A 63 25.88 9.44 -24.85
C ARG A 63 26.41 8.00 -24.80
N PRO A 64 26.77 7.39 -25.94
CA PRO A 64 27.25 6.00 -25.99
C PRO A 64 28.42 5.70 -25.04
N GLU A 65 29.33 6.67 -24.83
CA GLU A 65 30.49 6.49 -23.95
C GLU A 65 30.31 7.10 -22.55
N GLY A 66 29.15 7.68 -22.26
CA GLY A 66 28.87 8.23 -20.93
C GLY A 66 28.59 7.12 -19.90
N PRO A 67 28.80 7.40 -18.60
CA PRO A 67 28.31 6.51 -17.55
C PRO A 67 26.79 6.62 -17.43
N ASP A 68 26.16 5.55 -16.95
CA ASP A 68 24.78 5.61 -16.45
C ASP A 68 24.74 6.47 -15.18
N GLN A 69 23.66 7.22 -15.02
CA GLN A 69 23.47 8.13 -13.89
C GLN A 69 22.65 7.45 -12.78
N PRO A 70 23.20 7.26 -11.58
CA PRO A 70 22.46 6.62 -10.49
C PRO A 70 21.26 7.46 -10.05
N LEU A 71 20.21 6.78 -9.59
CA LEU A 71 18.99 7.40 -9.07
C LEU A 71 18.86 7.13 -7.55
N PRO A 72 19.63 7.83 -6.70
CA PRO A 72 19.61 7.63 -5.26
C PRO A 72 18.30 8.11 -4.63
N GLY A 73 18.04 7.63 -3.42
CA GLY A 73 16.88 8.05 -2.62
C GLY A 73 15.54 7.45 -3.07
N ALA A 74 15.53 6.58 -4.08
CA ALA A 74 14.34 5.80 -4.42
C ALA A 74 14.05 4.80 -3.29
N ALA A 75 12.79 4.72 -2.86
CA ALA A 75 12.35 3.77 -1.85
C ALA A 75 12.13 2.41 -2.49
N VAL A 76 12.76 1.38 -1.92
CA VAL A 76 12.63 -0.02 -2.34
C VAL A 76 11.76 -0.73 -1.30
N THR A 77 10.73 -1.42 -1.76
CA THR A 77 9.89 -2.26 -0.91
C THR A 77 9.73 -3.62 -1.56
N LEU A 78 9.94 -4.68 -0.78
CA LEU A 78 9.73 -6.05 -1.19
C LEU A 78 8.60 -6.63 -0.34
N LEU A 79 7.59 -7.18 -1.00
CA LEU A 79 6.38 -7.73 -0.39
C LEU A 79 6.18 -9.17 -0.90
N PRO A 80 5.49 -10.05 -0.16
CA PRO A 80 5.09 -11.34 -0.71
C PRO A 80 4.27 -11.16 -1.99
N ARG A 81 4.49 -12.04 -2.97
CA ARG A 81 3.78 -11.96 -4.25
C ARG A 81 2.31 -12.35 -4.08
N SER A 82 1.43 -11.41 -4.38
CA SER A 82 -0.03 -11.57 -4.40
C SER A 82 -0.56 -11.36 -5.82
N ALA A 83 -1.26 -12.37 -6.35
CA ALA A 83 -1.87 -12.28 -7.68
C ALA A 83 -3.04 -11.28 -7.69
N GLU A 84 -3.79 -11.19 -6.58
CA GLU A 84 -4.88 -10.24 -6.44
C GLU A 84 -4.36 -8.79 -6.45
N PHE A 85 -3.29 -8.52 -5.69
CA PHE A 85 -2.66 -7.20 -5.64
C PHE A 85 -2.08 -6.80 -7.00
N LEU A 86 -1.33 -7.70 -7.65
CA LEU A 86 -0.80 -7.48 -9.01
C LEU A 86 -1.91 -7.15 -10.01
N ARG A 87 -3.02 -7.90 -9.98
CA ARG A 87 -4.18 -7.64 -10.84
C ARG A 87 -4.77 -6.25 -10.60
N LYS A 88 -4.90 -5.82 -9.33
CA LYS A 88 -5.40 -4.47 -8.98
C LYS A 88 -4.46 -3.38 -9.52
N LEU A 89 -3.14 -3.56 -9.41
CA LEU A 89 -2.16 -2.63 -9.96
C LEU A 89 -2.25 -2.51 -11.49
N GLU A 90 -2.30 -3.64 -12.19
CA GLU A 90 -2.44 -3.65 -13.65
C GLU A 90 -3.75 -3.03 -14.13
N GLU A 91 -4.85 -3.22 -13.39
CA GLU A 91 -6.13 -2.61 -13.71
C GLU A 91 -6.09 -1.08 -13.61
N VAL A 92 -5.43 -0.53 -12.58
CA VAL A 92 -5.21 0.92 -12.47
C VAL A 92 -4.36 1.42 -13.62
N LYS A 93 -3.25 0.73 -13.94
CA LYS A 93 -2.38 1.08 -15.07
C LYS A 93 -3.10 1.05 -16.41
N ARG A 94 -4.00 0.09 -16.62
CA ARG A 94 -4.84 -0.02 -17.82
C ARG A 94 -5.79 1.17 -17.91
N THR A 95 -6.50 1.46 -16.82
CA THR A 95 -7.50 2.55 -16.76
C THR A 95 -6.86 3.93 -16.90
N ALA A 96 -5.62 4.11 -16.43
CA ALA A 96 -4.85 5.35 -16.57
C ALA A 96 -4.72 5.83 -18.03
N ARG A 97 -4.87 4.94 -19.02
CA ARG A 97 -4.77 5.28 -20.45
C ARG A 97 -6.07 5.81 -21.05
N SER A 98 -7.18 5.73 -20.31
CA SER A 98 -8.51 6.09 -20.82
C SER A 98 -8.74 7.60 -20.88
N SER A 99 -8.12 8.37 -19.97
CA SER A 99 -8.25 9.82 -19.94
C SER A 99 -7.12 10.50 -19.16
N ALA A 100 -6.97 11.81 -19.36
CA ALA A 100 -6.00 12.61 -18.61
C ALA A 100 -6.33 12.69 -17.10
N SER A 101 -7.62 12.65 -16.72
CA SER A 101 -8.02 12.61 -15.31
C SER A 101 -7.63 11.28 -14.67
N ASP A 102 -7.86 10.17 -15.36
CA ASP A 102 -7.53 8.83 -14.85
C ASP A 102 -6.02 8.67 -14.70
N TYR A 103 -5.25 9.18 -15.66
CA TYR A 103 -3.78 9.21 -15.57
C TYR A 103 -3.28 9.98 -14.34
N ARG A 104 -3.86 11.15 -14.04
CA ARG A 104 -3.50 11.95 -12.84
C ARG A 104 -3.87 11.23 -11.54
N ALA A 105 -4.99 10.50 -11.51
CA ALA A 105 -5.42 9.77 -10.33
C ALA A 105 -4.62 8.47 -10.10
N ALA A 106 -4.07 7.86 -11.15
CA ALA A 106 -3.46 6.54 -11.11
C ALA A 106 -2.26 6.43 -10.17
N ALA A 107 -1.39 7.45 -10.12
CA ALA A 107 -0.22 7.44 -9.23
C ALA A 107 -0.63 7.28 -7.75
N SER A 108 -1.56 8.12 -7.29
CA SER A 108 -2.09 8.06 -5.92
C SER A 108 -2.85 6.76 -5.67
N ALA A 109 -3.61 6.25 -6.65
CA ALA A 109 -4.31 4.97 -6.53
C ALA A 109 -3.34 3.79 -6.37
N ILE A 110 -2.23 3.75 -7.11
CA ILE A 110 -1.18 2.73 -6.96
C ILE A 110 -0.56 2.78 -5.56
N LEU A 111 -0.22 3.98 -5.06
CA LEU A 111 0.33 4.13 -3.71
C LEU A 111 -0.67 3.71 -2.63
N ALA A 112 -1.96 4.03 -2.80
CA ALA A 112 -3.02 3.62 -1.88
C ALA A 112 -3.21 2.11 -1.87
N LEU A 113 -3.18 1.45 -3.03
CA LEU A 113 -3.24 -0.01 -3.14
C LEU A 113 -2.05 -0.67 -2.43
N ARG A 114 -0.84 -0.14 -2.60
CA ARG A 114 0.35 -0.63 -1.89
C ARG A 114 0.19 -0.50 -0.38
N ALA A 115 -0.20 0.68 0.11
CA ALA A 115 -0.40 0.92 1.53
C ALA A 115 -1.50 0.02 2.12
N ALA A 116 -2.58 -0.23 1.38
CA ALA A 116 -3.64 -1.16 1.78
C ALA A 116 -3.12 -2.60 1.86
N TYR A 117 -2.28 -3.03 0.92
CA TYR A 117 -1.69 -4.37 0.95
C TYR A 117 -0.70 -4.54 2.11
N GLU A 118 0.17 -3.56 2.35
CA GLU A 118 1.06 -3.53 3.53
C GLU A 118 0.27 -3.57 4.84
N LYS A 119 -0.84 -2.82 4.91
CA LYS A 119 -1.75 -2.85 6.06
C LYS A 119 -2.37 -4.24 6.25
N ASN A 120 -2.83 -4.89 5.18
CA ASN A 120 -3.40 -6.23 5.28
C ASN A 120 -2.38 -7.27 5.76
N LEU A 121 -1.11 -7.17 5.31
CA LEU A 121 -0.01 -8.00 5.83
C LEU A 121 0.21 -7.76 7.33
N TRP A 122 0.10 -6.50 7.79
CA TRP A 122 0.22 -6.18 9.20
C TRP A 122 -0.93 -6.77 10.02
N GLU A 123 -2.17 -6.59 9.56
CA GLU A 123 -3.38 -7.13 10.22
C GLU A 123 -3.40 -8.66 10.24
N SER A 124 -2.79 -9.32 9.25
CA SER A 124 -2.60 -10.78 9.24
C SER A 124 -1.38 -11.27 10.04
N GLY A 125 -0.64 -10.36 10.70
CA GLY A 125 0.53 -10.71 11.50
C GLY A 125 1.78 -11.07 10.68
N ALA A 126 1.82 -10.73 9.39
CA ALA A 126 2.90 -10.99 8.44
C ALA A 126 3.76 -9.74 8.13
N VAL A 127 3.83 -8.80 9.07
CA VAL A 127 4.61 -7.55 8.94
C VAL A 127 6.12 -7.79 8.81
N ASP A 128 6.61 -8.89 9.36
CA ASP A 128 7.98 -9.39 9.20
C ASP A 128 8.34 -9.70 7.74
N LEU A 129 7.34 -9.84 6.86
CA LEU A 129 7.55 -10.05 5.43
C LEU A 129 7.51 -8.74 4.62
N VAL A 130 7.43 -7.57 5.27
CA VAL A 130 7.52 -6.27 4.59
C VAL A 130 8.95 -5.77 4.72
N MET A 131 9.73 -5.92 3.64
CA MET A 131 11.13 -5.48 3.63
C MET A 131 11.26 -4.15 2.91
N ALA A 132 12.00 -3.22 3.49
CA ALA A 132 12.23 -1.91 2.89
C ALA A 132 13.69 -1.49 3.00
N THR A 133 14.17 -0.82 1.96
CA THR A 133 15.47 -0.14 1.95
C THR A 133 15.40 1.07 1.04
N VAL A 134 16.47 1.83 0.93
CA VAL A 134 16.59 3.00 0.07
C VAL A 134 17.78 2.80 -0.85
N VAL A 135 17.64 3.25 -2.10
CA VAL A 135 18.75 3.23 -3.06
C VAL A 135 19.84 4.20 -2.63
N GLU A 136 21.06 3.69 -2.54
CA GLU A 136 22.26 4.41 -2.13
C GLU A 136 22.74 5.41 -3.19
N ALA A 137 23.72 6.23 -2.82
CA ALA A 137 24.27 7.30 -3.67
C ALA A 137 24.80 6.82 -5.03
N ASP A 138 25.28 5.57 -5.09
CA ASP A 138 25.82 4.93 -6.29
C ASP A 138 24.74 4.22 -7.14
N GLY A 139 23.47 4.30 -6.72
CA GLY A 139 22.33 3.71 -7.39
C GLY A 139 22.04 2.26 -7.00
N HIS A 140 22.77 1.67 -6.06
CA HIS A 140 22.54 0.28 -5.64
C HIS A 140 21.62 0.16 -4.43
N PHE A 141 21.03 -1.01 -4.27
CA PHE A 141 20.33 -1.42 -3.06
C PHE A 141 20.58 -2.91 -2.78
N LEU A 142 20.44 -3.27 -1.51
CA LEU A 142 20.64 -4.64 -1.03
C LEU A 142 19.54 -4.98 -0.01
N LEU A 143 18.94 -6.16 -0.18
CA LEU A 143 18.01 -6.79 0.75
C LEU A 143 18.51 -8.21 1.02
N GLU A 144 18.86 -8.48 2.28
CA GLU A 144 19.44 -9.75 2.71
C GLU A 144 18.47 -10.51 3.62
N ASN A 145 18.81 -11.78 3.90
CA ASN A 145 18.06 -12.65 4.80
C ASN A 145 16.59 -12.83 4.36
N LEU A 146 16.35 -12.84 3.05
CA LEU A 146 15.02 -12.99 2.48
C LEU A 146 14.64 -14.47 2.44
N PRO A 147 13.53 -14.89 3.07
CA PRO A 147 13.07 -16.26 2.95
C PRO A 147 12.79 -16.65 1.49
N ALA A 148 13.10 -17.88 1.13
CA ALA A 148 12.80 -18.42 -0.19
C ALA A 148 11.28 -18.36 -0.46
N GLY A 149 10.93 -17.97 -1.67
CA GLY A 149 9.54 -17.73 -2.08
C GLY A 149 9.44 -16.71 -3.21
N ASP A 150 8.20 -16.42 -3.63
CA ASP A 150 7.93 -15.44 -4.67
C ASP A 150 7.66 -14.06 -4.07
N TRP A 151 8.41 -13.08 -4.50
CA TRP A 151 8.36 -11.72 -3.99
C TRP A 151 7.95 -10.73 -5.08
N LEU A 152 7.40 -9.62 -4.65
CA LEU A 152 7.08 -8.46 -5.47
C LEU A 152 7.95 -7.28 -5.02
N LEU A 153 8.84 -6.85 -5.90
CA LEU A 153 9.65 -5.66 -5.73
C LEU A 153 8.93 -4.45 -6.31
N ILE A 154 8.77 -3.43 -5.47
CA ILE A 154 8.28 -2.11 -5.85
C ILE A 154 9.36 -1.10 -5.51
N VAL A 155 9.87 -0.42 -6.53
CA VAL A 155 10.76 0.73 -6.33
C VAL A 155 9.98 1.99 -6.69
N THR A 156 9.96 2.97 -5.80
CA THR A 156 9.30 4.26 -6.02
C THR A 156 10.29 5.39 -5.89
N ARG A 157 10.30 6.28 -6.89
CA ARG A 157 11.06 7.53 -6.83
C ARG A 157 10.12 8.69 -7.05
N SER A 158 10.09 9.60 -6.08
CA SER A 158 9.35 10.85 -6.16
C SER A 158 10.32 12.01 -6.32
N VAL A 159 10.09 12.86 -7.31
CA VAL A 159 10.83 14.11 -7.51
C VAL A 159 9.85 15.26 -7.45
N ALA A 160 9.97 16.10 -6.42
CA ALA A 160 9.16 17.30 -6.29
C ALA A 160 9.59 18.35 -7.32
N THR A 161 8.59 19.00 -7.92
CA THR A 161 8.78 20.18 -8.77
C THR A 161 7.88 21.28 -8.24
N ASP A 162 8.51 22.33 -7.72
CA ASP A 162 7.80 23.52 -7.28
C ASP A 162 7.28 24.29 -8.49
N LYS A 163 6.00 24.69 -8.45
CA LYS A 163 5.47 25.69 -9.38
C LYS A 163 5.30 27.00 -8.63
N ARG A 164 5.79 28.09 -9.23
CA ARG A 164 5.52 29.43 -8.72
C ARG A 164 3.99 29.63 -8.72
N PRO A 165 3.39 30.08 -7.60
CA PRO A 165 1.95 30.24 -7.53
C PRO A 165 1.47 31.16 -8.66
N PRO A 166 0.33 30.85 -9.31
CA PRO A 166 -0.26 31.73 -10.30
C PRO A 166 -0.56 33.10 -9.67
N ALA A 167 -0.45 34.17 -10.47
CA ALA A 167 -0.85 35.50 -10.04
C ALA A 167 -2.30 35.48 -9.52
N PRO A 168 -2.63 36.27 -8.48
CA PRO A 168 -3.97 36.25 -7.89
C PRO A 168 -5.04 36.48 -8.96
N ALA A 169 -6.06 35.61 -8.99
CA ALA A 169 -7.16 35.70 -9.92
C ALA A 169 -7.85 37.08 -9.85
N SER A 170 -8.17 37.66 -11.01
CA SER A 170 -8.82 38.97 -11.08
C SER A 170 -10.23 38.91 -10.47
N LYS A 171 -10.68 40.04 -9.88
CA LYS A 171 -11.98 40.13 -9.19
C LYS A 171 -13.18 39.71 -10.06
N GLN A 172 -13.06 39.73 -11.39
CA GLN A 172 -14.12 39.39 -12.34
C GLN A 172 -14.34 37.87 -12.53
N GLN A 173 -13.42 37.01 -12.09
CA GLN A 173 -13.56 35.54 -12.19
C GLN A 173 -14.17 34.88 -10.94
N ARG A 174 -14.54 35.67 -9.93
CA ARG A 174 -15.16 35.21 -8.67
C ARG A 174 -16.65 34.95 -8.87
N GLY A 175 -16.98 33.98 -9.72
CA GLY A 175 -18.32 33.41 -9.85
C GLY A 175 -18.68 32.57 -8.62
N VAL A 176 -19.95 32.62 -8.23
CA VAL A 176 -20.52 32.11 -6.99
C VAL A 176 -20.59 30.58 -7.01
N TYR A 177 -20.05 29.94 -5.97
CA TYR A 177 -19.96 28.50 -5.64
C TYR A 177 -18.69 27.73 -6.04
N ALA A 178 -18.05 27.17 -4.99
CA ALA A 178 -16.80 26.41 -4.88
C ALA A 178 -15.50 27.26 -4.90
N PRO A 179 -14.74 27.30 -3.79
CA PRO A 179 -13.33 27.71 -3.84
C PRO A 179 -12.63 26.80 -4.84
N GLY A 180 -11.98 27.39 -5.85
CA GLY A 180 -11.09 26.63 -6.71
C GLY A 180 -9.97 26.02 -5.86
N THR A 181 -9.41 24.90 -6.32
CA THR A 181 -8.09 24.47 -5.85
C THR A 181 -7.11 24.85 -6.93
N HIS A 182 -6.00 25.48 -6.56
CA HIS A 182 -4.92 25.78 -7.51
C HIS A 182 -3.74 24.84 -7.25
N LEU A 183 -3.03 24.49 -8.33
CA LEU A 183 -1.84 23.66 -8.29
C LEU A 183 -0.68 24.47 -7.67
N THR A 184 -0.19 24.05 -6.51
CA THR A 184 0.94 24.68 -5.81
C THR A 184 2.27 23.98 -6.10
N GLY A 185 2.21 22.72 -6.51
CA GLY A 185 3.38 21.92 -6.84
C GLY A 185 2.96 20.60 -7.45
N TYR A 186 3.91 19.82 -7.93
CA TYR A 186 3.64 18.45 -8.33
C TYR A 186 4.87 17.57 -8.12
N GLN A 187 4.62 16.31 -7.79
CA GLN A 187 5.66 15.30 -7.66
C GLN A 187 5.59 14.34 -8.85
N ARG A 188 6.68 14.20 -9.60
CA ARG A 188 6.80 13.14 -10.61
C ARG A 188 7.12 11.84 -9.87
N LEU A 189 6.20 10.88 -9.97
CA LEU A 189 6.36 9.54 -9.39
C LEU A 189 6.76 8.56 -10.49
N THR A 190 7.89 7.88 -10.31
CA THR A 190 8.34 6.78 -11.15
C THR A 190 8.30 5.49 -10.34
N ILE A 191 7.69 4.45 -10.90
CA ILE A 191 7.48 3.16 -10.23
C ILE A 191 8.08 2.05 -11.09
N TRP A 192 8.96 1.25 -10.51
CA TRP A 192 9.39 -0.04 -11.06
C TRP A 192 8.68 -1.16 -10.30
N LEU A 193 8.21 -2.16 -11.05
CA LEU A 193 7.52 -3.33 -10.53
C LEU A 193 8.19 -4.59 -11.10
N ARG A 194 8.64 -5.51 -10.24
CA ARG A 194 9.25 -6.78 -10.64
C ARG A 194 8.79 -7.91 -9.73
N GLU A 195 8.38 -9.02 -10.33
CA GLU A 195 8.27 -10.29 -9.61
C GLU A 195 9.66 -10.91 -9.51
N VAL A 196 10.01 -11.43 -8.33
CA VAL A 196 11.35 -11.97 -8.00
C VAL A 196 11.18 -13.26 -7.23
N SER A 197 11.73 -14.37 -7.71
CA SER A 197 11.72 -15.64 -6.96
C SER A 197 13.04 -15.77 -6.20
N VAL A 198 12.98 -15.76 -4.87
CA VAL A 198 14.15 -15.93 -4.01
C VAL A 198 14.34 -17.42 -3.73
N SER A 199 15.56 -17.91 -3.95
CA SER A 199 15.98 -19.27 -3.62
C SER A 199 17.03 -19.27 -2.51
N GLY A 200 17.04 -20.30 -1.67
CA GLY A 200 18.03 -20.43 -0.59
C GLY A 200 19.47 -20.41 -1.09
N GLY A 201 20.32 -19.61 -0.45
CA GLY A 201 21.74 -19.44 -0.77
C GLY A 201 22.03 -18.71 -2.08
N ARG A 202 21.01 -18.17 -2.76
CA ARG A 202 21.18 -17.45 -4.03
C ARG A 202 21.05 -15.94 -3.86
N SER A 203 21.76 -15.23 -4.73
CA SER A 203 21.61 -13.79 -4.89
C SER A 203 21.00 -13.47 -6.25
N GLU A 204 19.84 -12.83 -6.24
CA GLU A 204 19.17 -12.31 -7.43
C GLU A 204 19.63 -10.87 -7.70
N SER A 205 19.92 -10.55 -8.96
CA SER A 205 20.44 -9.24 -9.38
C SER A 205 19.47 -8.57 -10.35
N LEU A 206 19.10 -7.32 -10.07
CA LEU A 206 18.09 -6.59 -10.83
C LEU A 206 18.64 -5.27 -11.39
N GLU A 207 18.46 -5.08 -12.69
CA GLU A 207 18.76 -3.81 -13.37
C GLU A 207 17.45 -3.05 -13.60
N LEU A 208 17.34 -1.86 -13.02
CA LEU A 208 16.15 -1.02 -13.05
C LEU A 208 16.46 0.34 -13.69
N PRO A 209 16.73 0.38 -15.01
CA PRO A 209 16.87 1.64 -15.71
C PRO A 209 15.55 2.41 -15.75
N GLU A 210 15.59 3.75 -15.82
CA GLU A 210 14.39 4.61 -15.87
C GLU A 210 13.48 4.25 -17.04
N ARG A 211 14.01 3.86 -18.21
CA ARG A 211 13.19 3.40 -19.35
C ARG A 211 12.33 2.17 -19.03
N SER A 212 12.73 1.37 -18.05
CA SER A 212 12.06 0.13 -17.67
C SER A 212 11.03 0.32 -16.56
N ALA A 213 10.77 1.58 -16.18
CA ALA A 213 9.72 1.93 -15.24
C ALA A 213 8.39 1.31 -15.67
N TRP A 214 7.73 0.66 -14.73
CA TRP A 214 6.45 0.02 -14.96
C TRP A 214 5.32 1.05 -15.08
N PHE A 215 5.42 2.14 -14.33
CA PHE A 215 4.50 3.28 -14.39
C PHE A 215 5.25 4.58 -14.12
N SER A 216 4.82 5.66 -14.77
CA SER A 216 5.21 7.03 -14.47
C SER A 216 3.96 7.86 -14.38
N GLY A 217 3.88 8.76 -13.40
CA GLY A 217 2.73 9.61 -13.19
C GLY A 217 3.08 10.84 -12.37
N VAL A 218 2.06 11.62 -12.05
CA VAL A 218 2.20 12.84 -11.27
C VAL A 218 1.26 12.79 -10.08
N VAL A 219 1.77 13.14 -8.90
CA VAL A 219 0.95 13.44 -7.73
C VAL A 219 0.91 14.97 -7.61
N GLU A 220 -0.26 15.54 -7.86
CA GLU A 220 -0.45 16.99 -7.79
C GLU A 220 -0.64 17.45 -6.34
N GLU A 221 0.08 18.50 -5.96
CA GLU A 221 -0.17 19.22 -4.71
C GLU A 221 -1.06 20.42 -5.01
N ARG A 222 -2.20 20.49 -4.32
CA ARG A 222 -3.18 21.55 -4.51
C ARG A 222 -3.52 22.21 -3.19
N ALA A 223 -3.53 23.53 -3.17
CA ALA A 223 -4.00 24.31 -2.02
C ALA A 223 -5.43 24.78 -2.26
N PRO A 224 -6.24 24.91 -1.19
CA PRO A 224 -7.52 25.58 -1.28
C PRO A 224 -7.31 27.07 -1.60
N ASP A 225 -8.17 27.64 -2.47
CA ASP A 225 -8.21 29.08 -2.62
C ASP A 225 -8.61 29.72 -1.28
N ALA A 226 -7.69 30.49 -0.71
CA ALA A 226 -7.97 31.25 0.51
C ALA A 226 -8.99 32.36 0.17
N GLY A 227 -10.26 32.09 0.46
CA GLY A 227 -11.30 33.11 0.43
C GLY A 227 -10.99 34.20 1.45
N ARG A 228 -10.64 35.39 0.96
CA ARG A 228 -10.55 36.62 1.75
C ARG A 228 -11.22 37.78 1.01
#